data_AF-A0A2E9LG81-F1
#
_entry.id   AF-A0A2E9LG81-F1
#
_cell.length_a   1.000
_cell.length_b   1.000
_cell.length_c   1.000
_cell.angle_alpha   90.00
_cell.angle_beta   90.00
_cell.angle_gamma   90.00
#
_symmetry.space_group_name_H-M   'P 1'
#
loop_
_entity.id
_entity.type
_entity.pdbx_description
1 polymer ?
#
loop_
_entity_poly.entity_id
_entity_poly.type
_entity_poly.pdbx_seq_one_letter_code
_entity_poly.pdbx_strand_id
1 'polypeptide(L)'
;MENKDVSSLFIRYLILILVSVPNLWIFYFIFTPITIYPVYLLFNLFFDATLSGNIIAIGGFSIELVDACIAGSAYYLLLILNLSTPKMKKRMKILLLSFTALLIINILRIFLLGSAFVSGYLWFDVTHKLLWYFGSIIFVIGIWFTEVKLFKIKEIPVYSDIKNLYSNLKK
;
A
#
# COMPACT_ATOMS: atom_id res chain seq x y z
N MET A 1 -11.47 21.00 -25.27
CA MET A 1 -12.11 19.81 -24.65
C MET A 1 -13.58 19.84 -24.97
N GLU A 2 -14.20 18.72 -25.35
CA GLU A 2 -15.65 18.63 -25.25
C GLU A 2 -16.05 18.76 -23.77
N ASN A 3 -17.23 19.32 -23.47
CA ASN A 3 -17.77 19.42 -22.09
C ASN A 3 -17.73 18.07 -21.33
N LYS A 4 -17.76 16.94 -22.06
CA LYS A 4 -17.66 15.58 -21.52
C LYS A 4 -16.31 15.28 -20.87
N ASP A 5 -15.20 15.82 -21.39
CA ASP A 5 -13.86 15.57 -20.84
C ASP A 5 -13.61 16.32 -19.53
N VAL A 6 -14.14 17.55 -19.40
CA VAL A 6 -14.02 18.36 -18.17
C VAL A 6 -14.85 17.75 -17.05
N SER A 7 -16.08 17.33 -17.38
CA SER A 7 -16.97 16.65 -16.44
C SER A 7 -16.38 15.32 -15.95
N SER A 8 -15.81 14.51 -16.85
CA SER A 8 -15.12 13.25 -16.50
C SER A 8 -13.94 13.47 -15.54
N LEU A 9 -13.15 14.52 -15.78
CA LEU A 9 -12.07 14.94 -14.90
C LEU A 9 -12.57 15.30 -13.50
N PHE A 10 -13.59 16.16 -13.42
CA PHE A 10 -14.19 16.61 -12.17
C PHE A 10 -14.77 15.44 -11.37
N ILE A 11 -15.56 14.57 -12.02
CA ILE A 11 -16.14 13.38 -11.39
C ILE A 11 -15.04 12.46 -10.85
N ARG A 12 -13.94 12.23 -11.59
CA ARG A 12 -12.85 11.37 -11.13
C ARG A 12 -12.18 11.92 -9.87
N TYR A 13 -11.91 13.23 -9.82
CA TYR A 13 -11.30 13.84 -8.64
C TYR A 13 -12.27 13.93 -7.47
N LEU A 14 -13.55 14.14 -7.71
CA LEU A 14 -14.59 14.08 -6.69
C LEU A 14 -14.68 12.67 -6.08
N ILE A 15 -14.67 11.62 -6.92
CA ILE A 15 -14.62 10.22 -6.46
C ILE A 15 -13.34 9.97 -5.67
N LEU A 16 -12.18 10.45 -6.13
CA LEU A 16 -10.92 10.35 -5.38
C LEU A 16 -11.04 11.00 -4.00
N ILE A 17 -11.59 12.21 -3.90
CA ILE A 17 -11.74 12.89 -2.60
C ILE A 17 -12.70 12.11 -1.70
N LEU A 18 -13.87 11.70 -2.21
CA LEU A 18 -14.89 11.00 -1.42
C LEU A 18 -14.48 9.59 -1.00
N VAL A 19 -13.82 8.84 -1.89
CA VAL A 19 -13.38 7.48 -1.62
C VAL A 19 -12.11 7.49 -0.79
N SER A 20 -11.20 8.44 -1.03
CA SER A 20 -9.90 8.43 -0.39
C SER A 20 -9.90 9.21 0.94
N VAL A 21 -10.25 10.49 0.98
CA VAL A 21 -9.95 11.37 2.13
C VAL A 21 -10.58 10.94 3.48
N PRO A 22 -11.87 10.54 3.56
CA PRO A 22 -12.48 10.17 4.85
C PRO A 22 -12.25 8.70 5.25
N ASN A 23 -11.73 7.85 4.37
CA ASN A 23 -11.87 6.40 4.48
C ASN A 23 -10.57 5.65 4.77
N LEU A 24 -9.55 6.31 5.31
CA LEU A 24 -8.30 5.63 5.69
C LEU A 24 -8.57 4.46 6.67
N TRP A 25 -9.56 4.59 7.54
CA TRP A 25 -9.99 3.55 8.46
C TRP A 25 -10.44 2.26 7.75
N ILE A 26 -10.99 2.35 6.53
CA ILE A 26 -11.40 1.18 5.73
C ILE A 26 -10.17 0.33 5.37
N PHE A 27 -9.03 0.97 5.08
CA PHE A 27 -7.80 0.25 4.81
C PHE A 27 -7.33 -0.51 6.04
N TYR A 28 -7.31 0.10 7.22
CA TYR A 28 -6.95 -0.63 8.43
C TYR A 28 -7.95 -1.73 8.74
N PHE A 29 -9.25 -1.49 8.59
CA PHE A 29 -10.28 -2.50 8.81
C PHE A 29 -10.12 -3.74 7.90
N ILE A 30 -9.81 -3.53 6.61
CA ILE A 30 -9.64 -4.62 5.65
C ILE A 30 -8.27 -5.29 5.79
N PHE A 31 -7.20 -4.49 5.82
CA PHE A 31 -5.83 -5.00 5.74
C PHE A 31 -5.30 -5.56 7.06
N THR A 32 -5.85 -5.17 8.21
CA THR A 32 -5.44 -5.72 9.51
C THR A 32 -5.65 -7.24 9.60
N PRO A 33 -6.85 -7.81 9.41
CA PRO A 33 -7.04 -9.25 9.53
C PRO A 33 -6.24 -10.03 8.48
N ILE A 34 -6.21 -9.55 7.23
CA ILE A 34 -5.46 -10.23 6.15
C ILE A 34 -3.93 -10.04 6.25
N THR A 35 -3.44 -9.24 7.18
CA THR A 35 -2.01 -9.18 7.52
C THR A 35 -1.72 -10.05 8.74
N ILE A 36 -2.51 -9.90 9.82
CA ILE A 36 -2.30 -10.60 11.08
C ILE A 36 -2.39 -12.11 10.90
N TYR A 37 -3.46 -12.63 10.27
CA TYR A 37 -3.64 -14.08 10.16
C TYR A 37 -2.54 -14.77 9.34
N PRO A 38 -2.12 -14.25 8.16
CA PRO A 38 -0.99 -14.85 7.45
C PRO A 38 0.33 -14.75 8.20
N VAL A 39 0.61 -13.63 8.87
CA VAL A 39 1.82 -13.47 9.69
C VAL A 39 1.83 -14.46 10.85
N TYR A 40 0.70 -14.59 11.56
CA TYR A 40 0.52 -15.59 12.61
C TYR A 40 0.73 -17.01 12.08
N LEU A 41 0.12 -17.36 10.94
CA LEU A 41 0.29 -18.66 10.32
C LEU A 41 1.78 -18.94 10.03
N LEU A 42 2.50 -17.97 9.47
CA LEU A 42 3.94 -18.10 9.23
C LEU A 42 4.72 -18.30 10.53
N PHE A 43 4.47 -17.51 11.57
CA PHE A 43 5.15 -17.71 12.86
C PHE A 43 4.83 -19.06 13.50
N ASN A 44 3.57 -19.50 13.41
CA ASN A 44 3.16 -20.78 13.98
C ASN A 44 3.80 -21.98 13.28
N LEU A 45 4.22 -21.85 12.02
CA LEU A 45 4.97 -22.90 11.33
C LEU A 45 6.40 -23.10 11.87
N PHE A 46 6.98 -22.10 12.56
CA PHE A 46 8.40 -22.12 12.94
C PHE A 46 8.67 -21.95 14.45
N PHE A 47 7.77 -21.32 15.20
CA PHE A 47 8.07 -20.86 16.57
C PHE A 47 6.96 -21.13 17.62
N ASP A 48 5.99 -22.02 17.34
CA ASP A 48 4.85 -22.31 18.25
C ASP A 48 4.19 -21.02 18.78
N ALA A 49 3.59 -20.27 17.85
CA ALA A 49 3.05 -18.95 18.13
C ALA A 49 1.61 -19.04 18.66
N THR A 50 1.23 -18.08 19.49
CA THR A 50 -0.17 -17.87 19.90
C THR A 50 -0.63 -16.48 19.49
N LEU A 51 -1.90 -16.35 19.10
CA LEU A 51 -2.51 -15.09 18.67
C LEU A 51 -3.56 -14.64 19.68
N SER A 52 -3.43 -13.41 20.18
CA SER A 52 -4.42 -12.74 21.03
C SER A 52 -4.65 -11.31 20.53
N GLY A 53 -5.79 -11.07 19.87
CA GLY A 53 -6.06 -9.79 19.21
C GLY A 53 -5.00 -9.47 18.14
N ASN A 54 -4.25 -8.39 18.36
CA ASN A 54 -3.17 -7.94 17.46
C ASN A 54 -1.76 -8.34 17.96
N ILE A 55 -1.69 -9.17 18.99
CA ILE A 55 -0.43 -9.59 19.62
C ILE A 55 -0.15 -11.04 19.26
N ILE A 56 1.05 -11.29 18.73
CA ILE A 56 1.59 -12.63 18.49
C ILE A 56 2.63 -12.92 19.58
N ALA A 57 2.38 -13.94 20.40
CA ALA A 57 3.28 -14.35 21.47
C ALA A 57 4.06 -15.60 21.09
N ILE A 58 5.38 -15.57 21.29
CA ILE A 58 6.34 -16.60 20.87
C ILE A 58 7.39 -16.77 21.98
N GLY A 59 7.42 -17.93 22.65
CA GLY A 59 8.50 -18.30 23.58
C GLY A 59 8.83 -17.27 24.68
N GLY A 60 7.86 -16.43 25.08
CA GLY A 60 8.04 -15.33 26.05
C GLY A 60 8.18 -13.93 25.44
N PHE A 61 8.36 -13.82 24.13
CA PHE A 61 8.31 -12.57 23.39
C PHE A 61 6.89 -12.24 22.94
N SER A 62 6.57 -10.94 22.84
CA SER A 62 5.29 -10.45 22.33
C SER A 62 5.55 -9.47 21.20
N ILE A 63 4.95 -9.73 20.04
CA ILE A 63 5.01 -8.88 18.84
C ILE A 63 3.62 -8.28 18.63
N GLU A 64 3.48 -6.99 18.88
CA GLU A 64 2.24 -6.26 18.62
C GLU A 64 2.24 -5.69 17.20
N LEU A 65 1.21 -6.03 16.42
CA LEU A 65 0.99 -5.46 15.08
C LEU A 65 0.21 -4.14 15.20
N VAL A 66 0.94 -3.03 15.14
CA VAL A 66 0.39 -1.67 15.07
C VAL A 66 0.05 -1.26 13.63
N ASP A 67 -0.69 -0.17 13.45
CA ASP A 67 -1.10 0.38 12.15
C ASP A 67 0.07 0.57 11.16
N ALA A 68 1.25 0.96 11.66
CA ALA A 68 2.46 1.10 10.84
C ALA A 68 2.97 -0.23 10.25
N CYS A 69 2.65 -1.36 10.87
CA CYS A 69 2.94 -2.69 10.33
C CYS A 69 1.95 -3.06 9.23
N ILE A 70 0.68 -2.70 9.40
CA ILE A 70 -0.38 -2.94 8.40
C ILE A 70 -0.16 -2.09 7.15
N ALA A 71 0.45 -0.90 7.30
CA ALA A 71 0.76 0.04 6.22
C ALA A 71 -0.48 0.54 5.45
N GLY A 72 -1.59 0.79 6.15
CA GLY A 72 -2.83 1.31 5.57
C GLY A 72 -2.62 2.57 4.71
N SER A 73 -1.74 3.49 5.16
CA SER A 73 -1.37 4.70 4.41
C SER A 73 -0.65 4.42 3.08
N ALA A 74 0.08 3.32 2.95
CA ALA A 74 0.74 2.93 1.72
C ALA A 74 -0.25 2.36 0.69
N TYR A 75 -1.20 1.53 1.12
CA TYR A 75 -2.32 1.09 0.27
C TYR A 75 -3.15 2.28 -0.21
N TYR A 76 -3.39 3.20 0.71
CA TYR A 76 -4.10 4.43 0.43
C TYR A 76 -3.42 5.26 -0.67
N LEU A 77 -2.10 5.45 -0.57
CA LEU A 77 -1.32 6.16 -1.57
C LEU A 77 -1.34 5.44 -2.93
N LEU A 78 -1.22 4.11 -2.96
CA LEU A 78 -1.33 3.31 -4.18
C LEU A 78 -2.71 3.42 -4.83
N LEU A 79 -3.79 3.50 -4.03
CA LEU A 79 -5.14 3.75 -4.54
C LEU A 79 -5.19 5.10 -5.28
N ILE A 80 -4.70 6.17 -4.64
CA ILE A 80 -4.71 7.52 -5.22
C ILE A 80 -3.92 7.55 -6.53
N LEU A 81 -2.70 7.01 -6.53
CA LEU A 81 -1.85 6.96 -7.72
C LEU A 81 -2.53 6.21 -8.87
N ASN A 82 -3.14 5.06 -8.59
CA ASN A 82 -3.75 4.25 -9.64
C ASN A 82 -5.09 4.78 -10.15
N LEU A 83 -5.89 5.42 -9.29
CA LEU A 83 -7.14 6.06 -9.71
C LEU A 83 -6.92 7.39 -10.43
N SER A 84 -5.86 8.12 -10.08
CA SER A 84 -5.50 9.38 -10.75
C SER A 84 -4.90 9.19 -12.14
N THR A 85 -4.45 7.98 -12.51
CA THR A 85 -3.98 7.68 -13.86
C THR A 85 -5.11 7.77 -14.92
N PRO A 86 -4.96 8.61 -15.97
CA PRO A 86 -5.95 8.77 -17.04
C PRO A 86 -6.21 7.51 -17.87
N LYS A 87 -7.41 7.44 -18.48
CA LYS A 87 -7.79 6.53 -19.59
C LYS A 87 -7.43 5.05 -19.45
N MET A 88 -7.33 4.54 -18.21
CA MET A 88 -6.94 3.16 -17.97
C MET A 88 -8.11 2.18 -18.05
N LYS A 89 -8.11 1.31 -19.06
CA LYS A 89 -9.07 0.20 -19.20
C LYS A 89 -8.85 -0.93 -18.17
N LYS A 90 -7.67 -1.01 -17.56
CA LYS A 90 -7.25 -2.11 -16.65
C LYS A 90 -7.11 -1.68 -15.19
N ARG A 91 -7.79 -0.60 -14.75
CA ARG A 91 -7.68 -0.03 -13.39
C ARG A 91 -7.78 -1.06 -12.28
N MET A 92 -8.80 -1.93 -12.33
CA MET A 92 -9.00 -2.95 -11.30
C MET A 92 -7.84 -3.95 -11.24
N LYS A 93 -7.27 -4.33 -12.38
CA LYS A 93 -6.12 -5.26 -12.43
C LYS A 93 -4.86 -4.63 -11.85
N ILE A 94 -4.67 -3.33 -12.06
CA ILE A 94 -3.53 -2.60 -11.53
C ILE A 94 -3.69 -2.45 -10.01
N LEU A 95 -4.85 -1.98 -9.53
CA LEU A 95 -5.13 -1.90 -8.09
C LEU A 95 -4.96 -3.23 -7.38
N LEU A 96 -5.48 -4.32 -7.98
CA LEU A 96 -5.31 -5.65 -7.41
C LEU A 96 -3.82 -6.05 -7.35
N LEU A 97 -3.04 -5.73 -8.38
CA LEU A 97 -1.60 -6.01 -8.39
C LEU A 97 -0.87 -5.21 -7.30
N SER A 98 -1.08 -3.90 -7.20
CA SER A 98 -0.44 -3.06 -6.16
C SER A 98 -0.78 -3.55 -4.76
N PHE A 99 -2.06 -3.81 -4.49
CA PHE A 99 -2.49 -4.24 -3.16
C PHE A 99 -1.94 -5.61 -2.82
N THR A 100 -1.98 -6.56 -3.76
CA THR A 100 -1.43 -7.90 -3.53
C THR A 100 0.09 -7.85 -3.33
N ALA A 101 0.80 -7.07 -4.15
CA ALA A 101 2.25 -6.93 -4.03
C ALA A 101 2.65 -6.31 -2.68
N LEU A 102 1.99 -5.23 -2.26
CA LEU A 102 2.26 -4.58 -0.98
C LEU A 102 1.93 -5.50 0.20
N LEU A 103 0.84 -6.28 0.10
CA LEU A 103 0.45 -7.24 1.14
C LEU A 103 1.51 -8.32 1.32
N ILE A 104 1.99 -8.92 0.23
CA ILE A 104 3.04 -9.94 0.28
C ILE A 104 4.32 -9.35 0.89
N ILE A 105 4.74 -8.17 0.44
CA ILE A 105 5.95 -7.51 0.96
C ILE A 105 5.80 -7.20 2.45
N ASN A 106 4.65 -6.71 2.90
CA ASN A 106 4.42 -6.40 4.32
C ASN A 106 4.38 -7.65 5.19
N ILE A 107 3.69 -8.71 4.77
CA ILE A 107 3.67 -10.00 5.49
C ILE A 107 5.10 -10.52 5.66
N LEU A 108 5.88 -10.55 4.57
CA LEU A 108 7.28 -10.98 4.61
C LEU A 108 8.13 -10.07 5.50
N ARG A 109 7.96 -8.75 5.42
CA ARG A 109 8.66 -7.78 6.27
C ARG A 109 8.43 -8.07 7.74
N ILE A 110 7.17 -8.21 8.15
CA ILE A 110 6.80 -8.45 9.55
C ILE A 110 7.36 -9.80 10.01
N PHE A 111 7.18 -10.85 9.22
CA PHE A 111 7.67 -12.18 9.56
C PHE A 111 9.20 -12.21 9.72
N LEU A 112 9.94 -11.64 8.77
CA LEU A 112 11.40 -11.62 8.80
C LEU A 112 11.94 -10.79 9.98
N LEU A 113 11.38 -9.59 10.20
CA LEU A 113 11.80 -8.74 11.32
C LEU A 113 11.43 -9.34 12.68
N GLY A 114 10.23 -9.89 12.81
CA GLY A 114 9.80 -10.53 14.06
C GLY A 114 10.58 -11.80 14.34
N SER A 115 10.93 -12.59 13.32
CA SER A 115 11.82 -13.74 13.49
C SER A 115 13.22 -13.30 13.94
N ALA A 116 13.74 -12.21 13.35
CA ALA A 116 15.03 -11.67 13.75
C ALA A 116 15.03 -11.16 15.21
N PHE A 117 13.92 -10.56 15.65
CA PHE A 117 13.72 -10.13 17.02
C PHE A 117 13.72 -11.30 18.00
N VAL A 118 12.93 -12.35 17.73
CA VAL A 118 12.82 -13.54 18.59
C VAL A 118 14.15 -14.29 18.68
N SER A 119 14.92 -14.32 17.58
CA SER A 119 16.27 -14.92 17.57
C SER A 119 17.34 -14.05 18.23
N GLY A 120 17.03 -12.84 18.68
CA GLY A 120 17.97 -11.97 19.40
C GLY A 120 19.05 -11.32 18.53
N TYR A 121 18.79 -11.11 17.23
CA TYR A 121 19.77 -10.49 16.35
C TYR A 121 20.00 -9.00 16.69
N LEU A 122 21.26 -8.63 16.87
CA LEU A 122 21.69 -7.26 17.23
C LEU A 122 21.33 -6.19 16.19
N TRP A 123 21.25 -6.57 14.91
CA TRP A 123 20.92 -5.65 13.81
C TRP A 123 19.43 -5.33 13.71
N PHE A 124 18.57 -6.00 14.49
CA PHE A 124 17.13 -5.82 14.45
C PHE A 124 16.71 -4.36 14.56
N ASP A 125 17.18 -3.62 15.58
CA ASP A 125 16.70 -2.27 15.85
C ASP A 125 16.99 -1.30 14.69
N VAL A 126 18.20 -1.38 14.11
CA VAL A 126 18.61 -0.57 12.96
C VAL A 126 17.79 -0.93 11.73
N THR A 127 17.66 -2.22 11.42
CA THR A 127 16.93 -2.67 10.23
C THR A 127 15.44 -2.37 10.33
N HIS A 128 14.83 -2.52 11.51
CA HIS A 128 13.41 -2.20 11.71
C HIS A 128 13.15 -0.70 11.50
N LYS A 129 13.98 0.19 12.07
CA LYS A 129 13.84 1.65 11.90
C LYS A 129 14.02 2.05 10.44
N LEU A 130 15.02 1.49 9.77
CA LEU A 130 15.28 1.79 8.36
C LEU A 130 14.12 1.35 7.47
N LEU A 131 13.61 0.12 7.65
CA LEU A 131 12.46 -0.37 6.89
C LEU A 131 11.17 0.39 7.21
N TRP A 132 11.01 0.87 8.44
CA TRP A 132 9.86 1.67 8.82
C TRP A 132 9.86 3.05 8.14
N TYR A 133 10.95 3.81 8.27
CA TYR A 133 11.03 5.18 7.76
C TYR A 133 11.24 5.26 6.25
N PHE A 134 12.05 4.37 5.67
CA PHE A 134 12.43 4.43 4.26
C PHE A 134 11.86 3.28 3.42
N GLY A 135 11.76 2.08 4.01
CA GLY A 135 11.33 0.89 3.29
C GLY A 135 9.94 1.04 2.66
N SER A 136 8.99 1.61 3.39
CA SER A 136 7.61 1.84 2.90
C SER A 136 7.56 2.72 1.64
N ILE A 137 8.34 3.81 1.61
CA ILE A 137 8.45 4.72 0.46
C ILE A 137 9.03 3.96 -0.75
N ILE A 138 10.12 3.24 -0.53
CA ILE A 138 10.79 2.46 -1.59
C ILE A 138 9.84 1.39 -2.15
N PHE A 139 9.09 0.69 -1.30
CA PHE A 139 8.14 -0.32 -1.74
C PHE A 139 7.00 0.28 -2.57
N VAL A 140 6.39 1.38 -2.12
CA VAL A 140 5.31 2.04 -2.88
C VAL A 140 5.82 2.52 -4.24
N ILE A 141 6.96 3.21 -4.26
CA ILE A 141 7.59 3.69 -5.49
C ILE A 141 7.92 2.52 -6.43
N GLY A 142 8.55 1.47 -5.90
CA GLY A 142 8.92 0.29 -6.67
C GLY A 142 7.72 -0.44 -7.27
N ILE A 143 6.65 -0.61 -6.49
CA ILE A 143 5.37 -1.19 -6.97
C ILE A 143 4.80 -0.33 -8.09
N TRP A 144 4.68 0.98 -7.88
CA TRP A 144 4.10 1.88 -8.86
C TRP A 144 4.90 1.92 -10.17
N PHE A 145 6.23 2.00 -10.12
CA PHE A 145 7.07 1.94 -11.32
C PHE A 145 6.94 0.59 -12.05
N THR A 146 6.81 -0.51 -11.30
CA THR A 146 6.56 -1.83 -11.88
C THR A 146 5.22 -1.86 -12.62
N GLU A 147 4.17 -1.28 -12.05
CA GLU A 147 2.86 -1.15 -12.69
C GLU A 147 2.94 -0.31 -13.98
N VAL A 148 3.63 0.85 -13.92
CA VAL A 148 3.85 1.72 -15.10
C VAL A 148 4.51 0.94 -16.23
N LYS A 149 5.56 0.17 -15.92
CA LYS A 149 6.29 -0.64 -16.90
C LYS A 149 5.44 -1.80 -17.43
N LEU A 150 4.75 -2.53 -16.56
CA LEU A 150 3.98 -3.74 -16.91
C LEU A 150 2.74 -3.40 -17.74
N PHE A 151 2.03 -2.32 -17.39
CA PHE A 151 0.81 -1.90 -18.08
C PHE A 151 1.05 -0.85 -19.17
N LYS A 152 2.31 -0.48 -19.41
CA LYS A 152 2.73 0.50 -20.43
C LYS A 152 1.98 1.84 -20.27
N ILE A 153 1.88 2.31 -19.04
CA ILE A 153 1.22 3.57 -18.71
C ILE A 153 2.07 4.71 -19.29
N LYS A 154 1.50 5.46 -20.24
CA LYS A 154 2.19 6.58 -20.91
C LYS A 154 1.91 7.93 -20.25
N GLU A 155 0.85 8.02 -19.46
CA GLU A 155 0.33 9.26 -18.89
C GLU A 155 0.72 9.34 -17.42
N ILE A 156 1.15 10.52 -16.99
CA ILE A 156 1.56 10.76 -15.60
C ILE A 156 0.31 11.20 -14.83
N PRO A 157 -0.02 10.56 -13.70
CA PRO A 157 -1.17 10.94 -12.90
C PRO A 157 -1.10 12.41 -12.52
N VAL A 158 -2.24 13.11 -12.56
CA VAL A 158 -2.37 14.55 -12.26
C VAL A 158 -1.67 15.48 -13.25
N TYR A 159 -0.39 15.26 -13.58
CA TYR A 159 0.37 16.11 -14.50
C TYR A 159 -0.23 16.12 -15.91
N SER A 160 -0.57 14.96 -16.46
CA SER A 160 -1.18 14.87 -17.79
C SER A 160 -2.51 15.61 -17.86
N ASP A 161 -3.25 15.67 -16.76
CA ASP A 161 -4.53 16.36 -16.66
C ASP A 161 -4.38 17.87 -16.56
N ILE A 162 -3.46 18.37 -15.71
CA ILE A 162 -3.13 19.80 -15.61
C ILE A 162 -2.62 20.33 -16.96
N LYS A 163 -1.72 19.58 -17.62
CA LYS A 163 -1.19 19.93 -18.94
C LYS A 163 -2.31 20.03 -19.99
N ASN A 164 -3.27 19.11 -19.95
CA ASN A 164 -4.43 19.14 -20.84
C ASN A 164 -5.33 20.34 -20.55
N LEU A 165 -5.61 20.67 -19.29
CA LEU A 165 -6.41 21.85 -18.93
C LEU A 165 -5.73 23.16 -19.37
N TYR A 166 -4.44 23.31 -19.07
CA TYR A 166 -3.67 24.51 -19.43
C TYR A 166 -3.61 24.73 -20.94
N SER A 167 -3.40 23.67 -21.73
CA SER A 167 -3.36 23.80 -23.19
C SER A 167 -4.71 24.18 -23.81
N ASN A 168 -5.84 23.83 -23.17
CA ASN A 168 -7.18 24.24 -23.62
C ASN A 168 -7.54 25.67 -23.21
N LEU A 169 -7.04 26.18 -22.07
CA LEU A 169 -7.25 27.59 -21.66
C LEU A 169 -6.48 28.59 -22.54
N LYS A 170 -5.43 28.13 -23.22
CA LYS A 170 -4.59 28.96 -24.11
C LYS A 170 -5.09 28.99 -25.56
N LYS A 171 -6.12 28.18 -25.89
CA LYS A 171 -6.86 28.25 -27.16
C LYS A 171 -8.02 29.21 -27.02
#